data_AF-A0A7D9E7G0-F1
#
_entry.id   AF-A0A7D9E7G0-F1
#
_cell.length_a   1.000
_cell.length_b   1.000
_cell.length_c   1.000
_cell.angle_alpha   90.00
_cell.angle_beta   90.00
_cell.angle_gamma   90.00
#
_symmetry.space_group_name_H-M   'P 1'
#
loop_
_entity.id
_entity.type
_entity.pdbx_description
1 polymer ?
#
loop_
_entity_poly.entity_id
_entity_poly.type
_entity_poly.pdbx_seq_one_letter_code
_entity_poly.pdbx_strand_id
1 'polypeptide(L)'
;MLETALAKSCITGSCKQIEDLPSDSPFSLYITVLKNQLRVGRLVKRIRTWFNEGRKGPFSYRFTGKETRIFCHKFMFVLHALSQATDPPQTKLKIASIAFCCLQLRDAISYFSRVDINLAELEQCKKACLYLFNANALLLKSVTPTLWTVGYAIPRHIEILFDRYGMGLGINSMQGREAKHVRLSEFAKHSTKSTRWSMVLRHDYMCNVWIRMNEPGRVLYTTHKHHYIPREIELETFCYCGFPICKGQQCSICISDVFKAVEETAIAGALIKEIHRYI
;
A
#
# COMPACT_ATOMS: atom_id res chain seq x y z
N MET A 1 5.50 5.68 8.82
CA MET A 1 6.28 4.49 9.24
C MET A 1 7.78 4.80 9.33
N LEU A 2 8.46 5.19 8.23
CA LEU A 2 9.89 5.55 8.28
C LEU A 2 10.17 6.67 9.30
N GLU A 3 9.41 7.76 9.23
CA GLU A 3 9.55 8.87 10.19
C GLU A 3 9.33 8.43 11.64
N THR A 4 8.33 7.57 11.88
CA THR A 4 8.09 6.98 13.20
C THR A 4 9.28 6.17 13.68
N ALA A 5 9.88 5.36 12.80
CA ALA A 5 11.06 4.55 13.12
C ALA A 5 12.26 5.44 13.48
N LEU A 6 12.51 6.49 12.71
CA LEU A 6 13.60 7.44 12.95
C LEU A 6 13.40 8.21 14.25
N ALA A 7 12.20 8.76 14.48
CA ALA A 7 11.88 9.53 15.67
C ALA A 7 12.04 8.69 16.95
N LYS A 8 11.61 7.43 16.92
CA LYS A 8 11.73 6.52 18.06
C LYS A 8 13.17 6.04 18.34
N SER A 9 14.03 6.05 17.32
CA SER A 9 15.42 5.59 17.47
C SER A 9 16.37 6.65 18.04
N CYS A 10 15.90 7.87 18.32
CA CYS A 10 16.72 8.96 18.89
C CYS A 10 18.09 9.12 18.21
N ILE A 11 18.12 8.99 16.88
CA ILE A 11 19.37 8.92 16.11
C ILE A 11 20.07 10.27 16.17
N THR A 12 21.31 10.28 16.66
CA THR A 12 22.13 11.50 16.73
C THR A 12 22.48 12.01 15.32
N GLY A 13 22.69 13.32 15.19
CA GLY A 13 23.08 13.94 13.92
C GLY A 13 24.41 13.41 13.35
N SER A 14 25.27 12.85 14.19
CA SER A 14 26.57 12.28 13.82
C SER A 14 26.50 10.84 13.29
N CYS A 15 25.41 10.10 13.55
CA CYS A 15 25.26 8.72 13.09
C CYS A 15 24.99 8.68 11.57
N LYS A 16 25.96 8.12 10.83
CA LYS A 16 25.94 8.03 9.37
C LYS A 16 25.80 6.60 8.84
N GLN A 17 26.02 5.57 9.65
CA GLN A 17 25.79 4.18 9.23
C GLN A 17 24.69 3.55 10.06
N ILE A 18 23.87 2.71 9.44
CA ILE A 18 22.81 1.98 10.14
C ILE A 18 23.43 0.94 11.08
N GLU A 19 24.57 0.39 10.68
CA GLU A 19 25.35 -0.60 11.41
C GLU A 19 25.86 -0.09 12.77
N ASP A 20 25.96 1.23 12.95
CA ASP A 20 26.35 1.87 14.22
C ASP A 20 25.20 1.93 15.23
N LEU A 21 23.96 1.63 14.80
CA LEU A 21 22.79 1.69 15.67
C LEU A 21 22.61 0.37 16.44
N PRO A 22 22.11 0.43 17.69
CA PRO A 22 21.71 -0.76 18.42
C PRO A 22 20.75 -1.62 17.59
N SER A 23 20.97 -2.95 17.62
CA SER A 23 20.20 -3.91 16.82
C SER A 23 18.71 -3.97 17.20
N ASP A 24 18.40 -3.63 18.44
CA ASP A 24 17.08 -3.51 19.04
C ASP A 24 16.44 -2.13 18.83
N SER A 25 17.15 -1.18 18.23
CA SER A 25 16.58 0.14 17.96
C SER A 25 15.41 0.05 16.96
N PRO A 26 14.34 0.85 17.11
CA PRO A 26 13.16 0.81 16.25
C PRO A 26 13.47 0.93 14.74
N PHE A 27 14.45 1.74 14.36
CA PHE A 27 14.92 1.88 12.98
C PHE A 27 15.67 0.63 12.49
N SER A 28 16.54 0.03 13.30
CA SER A 28 17.19 -1.25 12.97
C SER A 28 16.18 -2.37 12.78
N LEU A 29 15.17 -2.46 13.65
CA LEU A 29 14.06 -3.41 13.54
C LEU A 29 13.22 -3.16 12.28
N TYR A 30 12.90 -1.90 11.99
CA TYR A 30 12.20 -1.49 10.77
C TYR A 30 12.94 -1.96 9.51
N ILE A 31 14.25 -1.71 9.40
CA ILE A 31 15.07 -2.16 8.26
C ILE A 31 15.11 -3.69 8.18
N THR A 32 15.23 -4.37 9.32
CA THR A 32 15.26 -5.83 9.39
C THR A 32 13.96 -6.45 8.90
N VAL A 33 12.80 -5.90 9.29
CA VAL A 33 11.49 -6.34 8.81
C VAL A 33 11.32 -6.10 7.31
N LEU A 34 11.72 -4.93 6.81
CA LEU A 34 11.68 -4.64 5.38
C LEU A 34 12.52 -5.65 4.58
N LYS A 35 13.70 -6.03 5.09
CA LYS A 35 14.61 -6.98 4.44
C LYS A 35 14.11 -8.42 4.52
N ASN A 36 13.71 -8.89 5.70
CA ASN A 36 13.50 -10.31 5.96
C ASN A 36 12.04 -10.73 5.75
N GLN A 37 11.09 -9.91 6.20
CA GLN A 37 9.65 -10.23 6.16
C GLN A 37 8.99 -9.76 4.87
N LEU A 38 9.22 -8.50 4.49
CA LEU A 38 8.67 -7.93 3.26
C LEU A 38 9.53 -8.25 2.02
N ARG A 39 10.83 -8.50 2.21
CA ARG A 39 11.78 -8.80 1.13
C ARG A 39 11.83 -7.69 0.06
N VAL A 40 11.71 -6.43 0.48
CA VAL A 40 11.74 -5.23 -0.39
C VAL A 40 13.15 -4.66 -0.51
N GLY A 41 14.06 -5.45 -1.10
CA GLY A 41 15.49 -5.15 -1.13
C GLY A 41 15.86 -3.81 -1.80
N ARG A 42 15.12 -3.37 -2.82
CA ARG A 42 15.35 -2.08 -3.49
C ARG A 42 15.05 -0.90 -2.57
N LEU A 43 13.93 -0.96 -1.84
CA LEU A 43 13.57 0.04 -0.83
C LEU A 43 14.62 0.07 0.29
N VAL A 44 15.02 -1.10 0.82
CA VAL A 44 16.06 -1.19 1.87
C VAL A 44 17.37 -0.57 1.40
N LYS A 45 17.84 -0.89 0.19
CA LYS A 45 19.05 -0.30 -0.38
C LYS A 45 18.92 1.21 -0.50
N ARG A 46 17.78 1.72 -0.98
CA ARG A 46 17.57 3.16 -1.13
C ARG A 46 17.54 3.90 0.22
N ILE A 47 16.91 3.33 1.24
CA ILE A 47 16.90 3.90 2.59
C ILE A 47 18.31 3.93 3.17
N ARG A 48 19.08 2.84 3.04
CA ARG A 48 20.49 2.79 3.44
C ARG A 48 21.32 3.87 2.77
N THR A 49 21.22 4.01 1.45
CA THR A 49 21.93 5.06 0.71
C THR A 49 21.53 6.45 1.20
N TRP A 50 20.24 6.75 1.33
CA TRP A 50 19.77 8.04 1.82
C TRP A 50 20.23 8.34 3.26
N PHE A 51 20.24 7.33 4.12
CA PHE A 51 20.73 7.46 5.49
C PHE A 51 22.24 7.77 5.51
N ASN A 52 23.02 7.02 4.73
CA ASN A 52 24.48 7.17 4.63
C ASN A 52 24.92 8.48 4.00
N GLU A 53 24.08 9.07 3.15
CA GLU A 53 24.26 10.41 2.58
C GLU A 53 23.95 11.54 3.59
N GLY A 54 23.63 11.20 4.84
CA GLY A 54 23.32 12.15 5.90
C GLY A 54 21.88 12.63 5.91
N ARG A 55 20.95 11.85 5.32
CA ARG A 55 19.51 12.18 5.27
C ARG A 55 19.24 13.53 4.61
N LYS A 56 20.00 13.86 3.56
CA LYS A 56 19.87 15.11 2.81
C LYS A 56 18.49 15.18 2.13
N GLY A 57 17.64 16.08 2.63
CA GLY A 57 16.28 16.28 2.12
C GLY A 57 15.31 15.14 2.45
N PRO A 58 14.04 15.30 2.08
CA PRO A 58 13.01 14.30 2.34
C PRO A 58 13.30 13.01 1.57
N PHE A 59 13.07 11.87 2.21
CA PHE A 59 13.20 10.57 1.55
C PHE A 59 12.14 10.43 0.45
N SER A 60 12.58 10.10 -0.76
CA SER A 60 11.70 9.84 -1.90
C SER A 60 11.99 8.48 -2.53
N TYR A 61 10.93 7.72 -2.79
CA TYR A 61 11.00 6.40 -3.40
C TYR A 61 9.75 6.10 -4.22
N ARG A 62 9.94 5.58 -5.44
CA ARG A 62 8.86 5.13 -6.31
C ARG A 62 8.61 3.64 -6.10
N PHE A 63 7.49 3.31 -5.47
CA PHE A 63 7.05 1.93 -5.30
C PHE A 63 6.65 1.30 -6.64
N THR A 64 6.99 0.03 -6.80
CA THR A 64 6.43 -0.81 -7.87
C THR A 64 5.07 -1.38 -7.45
N GLY A 65 4.26 -1.84 -8.42
CA GLY A 65 3.00 -2.54 -8.11
C GLY A 65 3.21 -3.81 -7.27
N LYS A 66 4.34 -4.51 -7.47
CA LYS A 66 4.72 -5.68 -6.66
C LYS A 66 4.98 -5.29 -5.21
N GLU A 67 5.73 -4.23 -4.96
CA GLU A 67 6.02 -3.75 -3.60
C GLU A 67 4.76 -3.22 -2.92
N THR A 68 3.93 -2.47 -3.64
CA THR A 68 2.63 -1.98 -3.13
C THR A 68 1.77 -3.12 -2.60
N ARG A 69 1.65 -4.22 -3.35
CA ARG A 69 0.92 -5.42 -2.93
C ARG A 69 1.56 -6.09 -1.72
N ILE A 70 2.89 -6.20 -1.67
CA ILE A 70 3.58 -6.74 -0.49
C ILE A 70 3.28 -5.90 0.76
N PHE A 71 3.27 -4.57 0.64
CA PHE A 71 2.89 -3.69 1.75
C PHE A 71 1.43 -3.87 2.15
N CYS A 72 0.51 -4.01 1.19
CA CYS A 72 -0.89 -4.34 1.47
C CYS A 72 -1.03 -5.63 2.31
N HIS A 73 -0.17 -6.63 2.06
CA HIS A 73 -0.20 -7.90 2.77
C HIS A 73 0.50 -7.87 4.12
N LYS A 74 1.59 -7.08 4.25
CA LYS A 74 2.57 -7.24 5.34
C LYS A 74 2.86 -5.96 6.12
N PHE A 75 2.10 -4.89 5.94
CA PHE A 75 2.31 -3.65 6.68
C PHE A 75 2.32 -3.85 8.20
N MET A 76 1.52 -4.80 8.72
CA MET A 76 1.43 -5.03 10.16
C MET A 76 2.73 -5.58 10.76
N PHE A 77 3.57 -6.29 9.99
CA PHE A 77 4.91 -6.68 10.46
C PHE A 77 5.77 -5.46 10.80
N VAL A 78 5.64 -4.39 9.99
CA VAL A 78 6.38 -3.14 10.21
C VAL A 78 5.87 -2.45 11.47
N LEU A 79 4.56 -2.36 11.63
CA LEU A 79 3.95 -1.68 12.78
C LEU A 79 4.16 -2.43 14.10
N HIS A 80 4.10 -3.76 14.06
CA HIS A 80 4.45 -4.60 15.20
C HIS A 80 5.90 -4.38 15.65
N ALA A 81 6.86 -4.36 14.71
CA ALA A 81 8.27 -4.09 15.04
C ALA A 81 8.52 -2.66 15.55
N LEU A 82 7.64 -1.72 15.20
CA LEU A 82 7.68 -0.35 15.72
C LEU A 82 6.94 -0.17 17.05
N SER A 83 6.14 -1.14 17.49
CA SER A 83 5.33 -1.05 18.71
C SER A 83 6.11 -1.58 19.91
N GLN A 84 6.20 -0.80 20.98
CA GLN A 84 6.85 -1.19 22.23
C GLN A 84 5.90 -0.96 23.41
N ALA A 85 5.94 -1.81 24.43
CA ALA A 85 5.08 -1.70 25.61
C ALA A 85 5.28 -0.36 26.35
N THR A 86 6.52 0.12 26.36
CA THR A 86 6.97 1.38 26.97
C THR A 86 6.65 2.63 26.15
N ASP A 87 5.98 2.49 25.00
CA ASP A 87 5.64 3.65 24.17
C ASP A 87 4.74 4.65 24.91
N PRO A 88 5.03 5.97 24.79
CA PRO A 88 4.13 7.01 25.26
C PRO A 88 2.73 6.90 24.63
N PRO A 89 1.67 7.37 25.31
CA PRO A 89 0.29 7.33 24.79
C PRO A 89 0.16 7.89 23.37
N GLN A 90 0.79 9.03 23.08
CA GLN A 90 0.79 9.66 21.75
C GLN A 90 1.42 8.77 20.67
N THR A 91 2.51 8.05 21.00
CA THR A 91 3.18 7.12 20.08
C THR A 91 2.30 5.89 19.82
N LYS A 92 1.67 5.34 20.85
CA LYS A 92 0.70 4.24 20.73
C LYS A 92 -0.46 4.64 19.82
N LEU A 93 -1.03 5.83 20.03
CA LEU A 93 -2.09 6.38 19.17
C LEU A 93 -1.62 6.55 17.73
N LYS A 94 -0.43 7.09 17.50
CA LYS A 94 0.12 7.26 16.15
C LYS A 94 0.31 5.92 15.43
N ILE A 95 0.85 4.90 16.10
CA ILE A 95 1.03 3.55 15.53
C ILE A 95 -0.32 2.91 15.22
N ALA A 96 -1.27 2.95 16.15
CA ALA A 96 -2.63 2.43 15.94
C ALA A 96 -3.35 3.15 14.79
N SER A 97 -3.21 4.48 14.70
CA SER A 97 -3.77 5.28 13.61
C SER A 97 -3.17 4.90 12.25
N ILE A 98 -1.85 4.73 12.16
CA ILE A 98 -1.21 4.26 10.92
C ILE A 98 -1.68 2.83 10.59
N ALA A 99 -1.81 1.95 11.57
CA ALA A 99 -2.29 0.58 11.39
C ALA A 99 -3.69 0.55 10.78
N PHE A 100 -4.60 1.32 11.37
CA PHE A 100 -5.97 1.46 10.88
C PHE A 100 -5.98 2.06 9.46
N CYS A 101 -5.23 3.13 9.21
CA CYS A 101 -5.14 3.72 7.87
C CYS A 101 -4.62 2.72 6.82
N CYS A 102 -3.58 1.94 7.14
CA CYS A 102 -3.08 0.92 6.22
C CYS A 102 -4.12 -0.18 5.94
N LEU A 103 -4.90 -0.56 6.95
CA LEU A 103 -5.99 -1.52 6.80
C LEU A 103 -7.09 -0.98 5.88
N GLN A 104 -7.59 0.23 6.14
CA GLN A 104 -8.62 0.85 5.32
C GLN A 104 -8.13 1.11 3.89
N LEU A 105 -6.87 1.53 3.71
CA LEU A 105 -6.28 1.71 2.38
C LEU A 105 -6.19 0.39 1.62
N ARG A 106 -5.76 -0.70 2.26
CA ARG A 106 -5.72 -2.03 1.63
C ARG A 106 -7.11 -2.45 1.17
N ASP A 107 -8.10 -2.30 2.03
CA ASP A 107 -9.46 -2.72 1.77
C ASP A 107 -10.07 -1.88 0.65
N ALA A 108 -9.91 -0.55 0.70
CA ALA A 108 -10.31 0.36 -0.38
C ALA A 108 -9.68 -0.02 -1.73
N ILE A 109 -8.34 -0.19 -1.78
CA ILE A 109 -7.62 -0.60 -3.00
C ILE A 109 -8.16 -1.93 -3.53
N SER A 110 -8.50 -2.86 -2.64
CA SER A 110 -9.02 -4.17 -3.02
C SER A 110 -10.34 -4.08 -3.79
N TYR A 111 -11.17 -3.07 -3.52
CA TYR A 111 -12.45 -2.84 -4.18
C TYR A 111 -12.29 -1.98 -5.43
N PHE A 112 -11.68 -0.79 -5.33
CA PHE A 112 -11.62 0.13 -6.47
C PHE A 112 -10.69 -0.35 -7.59
N SER A 113 -9.88 -1.40 -7.36
CA SER A 113 -9.10 -2.05 -8.41
C SER A 113 -9.88 -3.09 -9.22
N ARG A 114 -11.14 -3.38 -8.87
CA ARG A 114 -11.96 -4.41 -9.53
C ARG A 114 -12.73 -3.84 -10.73
N VAL A 115 -12.89 -4.68 -11.75
CA VAL A 115 -13.78 -4.41 -12.89
C VAL A 115 -15.22 -4.79 -12.53
N ASP A 116 -15.41 -5.95 -11.90
CA ASP A 116 -16.71 -6.38 -11.42
C ASP A 116 -16.83 -6.05 -9.92
N ILE A 117 -17.94 -5.42 -9.55
CA ILE A 117 -18.27 -5.08 -8.17
C ILE A 117 -19.78 -5.15 -8.00
N ASN A 118 -20.25 -5.54 -6.81
CA ASN A 118 -21.67 -5.48 -6.47
C ASN A 118 -21.99 -4.29 -5.53
N LEU A 119 -23.28 -4.05 -5.27
CA LEU A 119 -23.73 -2.93 -4.44
C LEU A 119 -23.18 -2.98 -3.00
N ALA A 120 -23.10 -4.16 -2.39
CA ALA A 120 -22.56 -4.31 -1.04
C ALA A 120 -21.06 -3.95 -1.00
N GLU A 121 -20.30 -4.41 -1.99
CA GLU A 121 -18.87 -4.11 -2.13
C GLU A 121 -18.61 -2.63 -2.44
N LEU A 122 -19.49 -1.99 -3.23
CA LEU A 122 -19.45 -0.55 -3.49
C LEU A 122 -19.58 0.24 -2.18
N GLU A 123 -20.55 -0.11 -1.34
CA GLU A 123 -20.75 0.54 -0.05
C GLU A 123 -19.58 0.29 0.91
N GLN A 124 -18.98 -0.90 0.89
CA GLN A 124 -17.76 -1.16 1.67
C GLN A 124 -16.56 -0.34 1.15
N CYS A 125 -16.44 -0.16 -0.15
CA CYS A 125 -15.41 0.71 -0.74
C CYS A 125 -15.58 2.15 -0.27
N LYS A 126 -16.80 2.69 -0.33
CA LYS A 126 -17.13 4.06 0.14
C LYS A 126 -16.77 4.24 1.61
N LYS A 127 -17.14 3.29 2.47
CA LYS A 127 -16.80 3.30 3.90
C LYS A 127 -15.28 3.26 4.13
N ALA A 128 -14.57 2.33 3.51
CA ALA A 128 -13.11 2.21 3.68
C ALA A 128 -12.37 3.49 3.24
N CYS A 129 -12.78 4.09 2.13
CA CYS A 129 -12.23 5.38 1.67
C CYS A 129 -12.50 6.52 2.66
N LEU A 130 -13.73 6.62 3.18
CA LEU A 130 -14.10 7.66 4.13
C LEU A 130 -13.38 7.48 5.48
N TYR A 131 -13.34 6.26 6.02
CA TYR A 131 -12.66 5.97 7.28
C TYR A 131 -11.16 6.22 7.20
N LEU A 132 -10.54 5.89 6.06
CA LEU A 132 -9.15 6.26 5.79
C LEU A 132 -8.94 7.78 5.86
N PHE A 133 -9.81 8.55 5.21
CA PHE A 133 -9.72 10.01 5.21
C PHE A 133 -9.89 10.58 6.62
N ASN A 134 -10.95 10.17 7.33
CA ASN A 134 -11.26 10.65 8.68
C ASN A 134 -10.13 10.36 9.67
N ALA A 135 -9.60 9.13 9.68
CA ALA A 135 -8.49 8.76 10.56
C ALA A 135 -7.23 9.61 10.30
N ASN A 136 -6.88 9.84 9.03
CA ASN A 136 -5.74 10.67 8.68
C ASN A 136 -5.94 12.15 9.04
N ALA A 137 -7.14 12.69 8.77
CA ALA A 137 -7.46 14.09 9.04
C ALA A 137 -7.47 14.39 10.55
N LEU A 138 -8.12 13.52 11.34
CA LEU A 138 -8.34 13.73 12.77
C LEU A 138 -7.13 13.34 13.62
N LEU A 139 -6.48 12.21 13.31
CA LEU A 139 -5.51 11.58 14.22
C LEU A 139 -4.06 11.75 13.77
N LEU A 140 -3.82 11.81 12.45
CA LEU A 140 -2.47 11.99 11.90
C LEU A 140 -2.20 13.42 11.42
N LYS A 141 -3.25 14.25 11.30
CA LYS A 141 -3.20 15.63 10.80
C LYS A 141 -2.41 15.74 9.48
N SER A 142 -2.54 14.74 8.62
CA SER A 142 -1.76 14.60 7.39
C SER A 142 -2.68 14.39 6.19
N VAL A 143 -3.34 15.47 5.77
CA VAL A 143 -4.20 15.46 4.57
C VAL A 143 -3.41 15.92 3.37
N THR A 144 -3.33 15.05 2.36
CA THR A 144 -2.69 15.34 1.07
C THR A 144 -3.73 15.28 -0.06
N PRO A 145 -3.45 15.88 -1.24
CA PRO A 145 -4.33 15.74 -2.40
C PRO A 145 -4.58 14.27 -2.79
N THR A 146 -3.58 13.40 -2.60
CA THR A 146 -3.72 11.96 -2.80
C THR A 146 -4.73 11.35 -1.85
N LEU A 147 -4.63 11.68 -0.55
CA LEU A 147 -5.56 11.17 0.44
C LEU A 147 -6.99 11.68 0.20
N TRP A 148 -7.14 12.96 -0.15
CA TRP A 148 -8.45 13.52 -0.50
C TRP A 148 -9.04 12.82 -1.73
N THR A 149 -8.21 12.53 -2.75
CA THR A 149 -8.62 11.76 -3.93
C THR A 149 -9.13 10.37 -3.53
N VAL A 150 -8.41 9.66 -2.66
CA VAL A 150 -8.86 8.35 -2.16
C VAL A 150 -10.15 8.47 -1.36
N GLY A 151 -10.25 9.47 -0.47
CA GLY A 151 -11.38 9.65 0.43
C GLY A 151 -12.68 10.07 -0.25
N TYR A 152 -12.61 10.90 -1.30
CA TYR A 152 -13.80 11.52 -1.92
C TYR A 152 -13.93 11.27 -3.41
N ALA A 153 -12.85 11.42 -4.19
CA ALA A 153 -12.94 11.31 -5.64
C ALA A 153 -13.15 9.86 -6.10
N ILE A 154 -12.35 8.92 -5.59
CA ILE A 154 -12.48 7.49 -5.92
C ILE A 154 -13.90 6.97 -5.61
N PRO A 155 -14.45 7.12 -4.39
CA PRO A 155 -15.79 6.61 -4.09
C PRO A 155 -16.88 7.23 -4.97
N ARG A 156 -16.74 8.52 -5.34
CA ARG A 156 -17.67 9.15 -6.28
C ARG A 156 -17.56 8.59 -7.69
N HIS A 157 -16.34 8.36 -8.18
CA HIS A 157 -16.14 7.86 -9.54
C HIS A 157 -16.52 6.38 -9.70
N ILE A 158 -16.31 5.55 -8.68
CA ILE A 158 -16.77 4.17 -8.72
C ILE A 158 -18.30 4.09 -8.70
N GLU A 159 -18.98 4.95 -7.95
CA GLU A 159 -20.45 5.05 -7.93
C GLU A 159 -20.99 5.46 -9.32
N ILE A 160 -20.41 6.49 -9.96
CA ILE A 160 -20.81 6.89 -11.32
C ILE A 160 -20.67 5.75 -12.34
N LEU A 161 -19.59 4.97 -12.26
CA LEU A 161 -19.37 3.84 -13.17
C LEU A 161 -20.31 2.68 -12.89
N PHE A 162 -20.58 2.41 -11.61
CA PHE A 162 -21.51 1.37 -11.20
C PHE A 162 -22.93 1.70 -11.65
N ASP A 163 -23.39 2.93 -11.41
CA ASP A 163 -24.74 3.37 -11.78
C ASP A 163 -24.95 3.37 -13.31
N ARG A 164 -23.92 3.75 -14.07
CA ARG A 164 -24.03 3.86 -15.54
C ARG A 164 -23.80 2.54 -16.27
N TYR A 165 -22.91 1.68 -15.76
CA TYR A 165 -22.43 0.50 -16.51
C TYR A 165 -22.47 -0.81 -15.71
N GLY A 166 -22.80 -0.78 -14.42
CA GLY A 166 -22.70 -1.95 -13.54
C GLY A 166 -21.26 -2.41 -13.29
N MET A 167 -20.27 -1.54 -13.49
CA MET A 167 -18.84 -1.87 -13.43
C MET A 167 -18.10 -1.02 -12.39
N GLY A 168 -17.05 -1.59 -11.82
CA GLY A 168 -16.11 -0.93 -10.93
C GLY A 168 -15.03 -0.12 -11.65
N LEU A 169 -14.25 0.64 -10.88
CA LEU A 169 -13.25 1.58 -11.38
C LEU A 169 -12.07 0.89 -12.09
N GLY A 170 -11.87 -0.42 -11.90
CA GLY A 170 -10.82 -1.19 -12.55
C GLY A 170 -10.90 -1.17 -14.08
N ILE A 171 -12.07 -0.90 -14.66
CA ILE A 171 -12.23 -0.75 -16.12
C ILE A 171 -11.42 0.43 -16.69
N ASN A 172 -11.20 1.47 -15.89
CA ASN A 172 -10.41 2.65 -16.26
C ASN A 172 -8.93 2.53 -15.89
N SER A 173 -8.46 1.32 -15.58
CA SER A 173 -7.07 1.07 -15.21
C SER A 173 -6.11 1.39 -16.35
N MET A 174 -5.04 2.12 -16.02
CA MET A 174 -3.94 2.42 -16.94
C MET A 174 -2.90 1.28 -17.05
N GLN A 175 -3.12 0.14 -16.38
CA GLN A 175 -2.15 -0.98 -16.36
C GLN A 175 -1.85 -1.52 -17.76
N GLY A 176 -2.84 -1.59 -18.65
CA GLY A 176 -2.64 -2.03 -20.03
C GLY A 176 -1.68 -1.11 -20.81
N ARG A 177 -1.76 0.21 -20.56
CA ARG A 177 -0.86 1.20 -21.16
C ARG A 177 0.57 1.00 -20.66
N GLU A 178 0.76 0.81 -19.36
CA GLU A 178 2.08 0.56 -18.77
C GLU A 178 2.70 -0.76 -19.28
N ALA A 179 1.91 -1.82 -19.39
CA ALA A 179 2.35 -3.09 -19.97
C ALA A 179 2.75 -2.95 -21.45
N LYS A 180 1.98 -2.15 -22.21
CA LYS A 180 2.34 -1.80 -23.60
C LYS A 180 3.68 -1.07 -23.66
N HIS A 181 3.93 -0.09 -22.78
CA HIS A 181 5.21 0.62 -22.76
C HIS A 181 6.40 -0.33 -22.52
N VAL A 182 6.28 -1.30 -21.61
CA VAL A 182 7.31 -2.33 -21.40
C VAL A 182 7.53 -3.14 -22.69
N ARG A 183 6.46 -3.60 -23.33
CA ARG A 183 6.53 -4.39 -24.56
C ARG A 183 7.16 -3.62 -25.73
N LEU A 184 6.81 -2.35 -25.90
CA LEU A 184 7.42 -1.48 -26.93
C LEU A 184 8.93 -1.31 -26.70
N SER A 185 9.36 -1.20 -25.44
CA SER A 185 10.79 -1.14 -25.10
C SER A 185 11.52 -2.44 -25.48
N GLU A 186 10.85 -3.60 -25.43
CA GLU A 186 11.44 -4.86 -25.87
C GLU A 186 11.66 -4.90 -27.38
N PHE A 187 10.68 -4.43 -28.17
CA PHE A 187 10.81 -4.35 -29.62
C PHE A 187 11.97 -3.44 -30.05
N ALA A 188 12.34 -2.47 -29.23
CA ALA A 188 13.45 -1.57 -29.50
C ALA A 188 14.85 -2.14 -29.15
N LYS A 189 14.95 -3.26 -28.41
CA LYS A 189 16.23 -3.75 -27.82
C LYS A 189 17.36 -3.97 -28.83
N HIS A 190 17.04 -4.39 -30.05
CA HIS A 190 18.02 -4.71 -31.10
C HIS A 190 17.93 -3.77 -32.31
N SER A 191 17.37 -2.57 -32.10
CA SER A 191 17.21 -1.56 -33.14
C SER A 191 18.30 -0.48 -33.09
N THR A 192 18.72 0.02 -34.26
CA THR A 192 19.55 1.22 -34.35
C THR A 192 18.68 2.47 -34.23
N LYS A 193 19.28 3.65 -34.03
CA LYS A 193 18.51 4.91 -33.97
C LYS A 193 17.68 5.15 -35.23
N SER A 194 18.18 4.78 -36.40
CA SER A 194 17.50 4.95 -37.69
C SER A 194 16.39 3.92 -37.94
N THR A 195 16.50 2.70 -37.40
CA THR A 195 15.51 1.61 -37.64
C THR A 195 14.53 1.39 -36.49
N ARG A 196 14.73 2.08 -35.34
CA ARG A 196 13.94 1.86 -34.13
C ARG A 196 12.44 1.97 -34.33
N TRP A 197 11.98 3.09 -34.88
CA TRP A 197 10.54 3.33 -34.98
C TRP A 197 9.89 2.42 -36.02
N SER A 198 10.54 2.18 -37.15
CA SER A 198 10.00 1.24 -38.16
C SER A 198 9.90 -0.18 -37.60
N MET A 199 10.90 -0.63 -36.85
CA MET A 199 10.91 -1.96 -36.21
C MET A 199 9.83 -2.05 -35.11
N VAL A 200 9.76 -1.07 -34.20
CA VAL A 200 8.77 -1.05 -33.11
C VAL A 200 7.34 -1.02 -33.65
N LEU A 201 7.05 -0.15 -34.62
CA LEU A 201 5.71 -0.03 -35.21
C LEU A 201 5.31 -1.30 -35.97
N ARG A 202 6.25 -1.91 -36.72
CA ARG A 202 6.01 -3.18 -37.42
C ARG A 202 5.69 -4.30 -36.43
N HIS A 203 6.46 -4.44 -35.34
CA HIS A 203 6.18 -5.44 -34.32
C HIS A 203 4.86 -5.18 -33.58
N ASP A 204 4.54 -3.93 -33.24
CA ASP A 204 3.27 -3.57 -32.59
C ASP A 204 2.08 -3.93 -33.50
N TYR A 205 2.16 -3.60 -34.79
CA TYR A 205 1.13 -3.95 -35.78
C TYR A 205 0.96 -5.47 -35.91
N MET A 206 2.06 -6.22 -36.06
CA MET A 206 2.00 -7.67 -36.20
C MET A 206 1.36 -8.33 -34.97
N CYS A 207 1.77 -7.96 -33.76
CA CYS A 207 1.27 -8.57 -32.53
C CYS A 207 -0.15 -8.13 -32.15
N ASN A 208 -0.52 -6.87 -32.35
CA ASN A 208 -1.79 -6.33 -31.87
C ASN A 208 -2.89 -6.26 -32.93
N VAL A 209 -2.55 -6.27 -34.22
CA VAL A 209 -3.52 -6.19 -35.33
C VAL A 209 -3.50 -7.47 -36.15
N TRP A 210 -2.39 -7.75 -36.83
CA TRP A 210 -2.35 -8.82 -37.85
C TRP A 210 -2.60 -10.22 -37.25
N ILE A 211 -1.89 -10.60 -36.17
CA ILE A 211 -2.10 -11.92 -35.53
C ILE A 211 -3.52 -12.06 -34.99
N ARG A 212 -4.08 -10.99 -34.40
CA ARG A 212 -5.44 -11.03 -33.83
C ARG A 212 -6.52 -11.16 -34.90
N MET A 213 -6.33 -10.56 -36.07
CA MET A 213 -7.24 -10.68 -37.20
C MET A 213 -7.20 -12.08 -37.83
N ASN A 214 -6.01 -12.68 -37.95
CA ASN A 214 -5.84 -13.97 -38.61
C ASN A 214 -6.05 -15.17 -37.67
N GLU A 215 -5.80 -15.01 -36.36
CA GLU A 215 -5.94 -16.07 -35.35
C GLU A 215 -6.66 -15.54 -34.08
N PRO A 216 -7.94 -15.15 -34.17
CA PRO A 216 -8.65 -14.52 -33.05
C PRO A 216 -8.75 -15.41 -31.80
N GLY A 217 -8.76 -16.73 -31.96
CA GLY A 217 -8.81 -17.69 -30.85
C GLY A 217 -7.47 -17.92 -30.12
N ARG A 218 -6.35 -17.41 -30.63
CA ARG A 218 -5.02 -17.66 -30.04
C ARG A 218 -4.73 -16.84 -28.78
N VAL A 219 -5.43 -15.72 -28.60
CA VAL A 219 -5.27 -14.85 -27.43
C VAL A 219 -6.21 -15.32 -26.32
N LEU A 220 -5.73 -16.23 -25.50
CA LEU A 220 -6.44 -16.60 -24.27
C LEU A 220 -6.26 -15.48 -23.23
N TYR A 221 -7.37 -14.93 -22.75
CA TYR A 221 -7.34 -14.04 -21.60
C TYR A 221 -6.94 -14.84 -20.36
N THR A 222 -5.79 -14.50 -19.78
CA THR A 222 -5.36 -15.08 -18.51
C THR A 222 -5.84 -14.21 -17.37
N THR A 223 -6.76 -14.72 -16.56
CA THR A 223 -7.18 -14.06 -15.31
C THR A 223 -5.97 -13.88 -14.38
N HIS A 224 -5.72 -12.65 -13.96
CA HIS A 224 -4.64 -12.36 -13.02
C HIS A 224 -4.99 -12.85 -11.61
N LYS A 225 -4.10 -13.66 -11.01
CA LYS A 225 -4.26 -14.24 -9.66
C LYS A 225 -3.83 -13.31 -8.51
N HIS A 226 -3.71 -12.02 -8.76
CA HIS A 226 -3.14 -11.08 -7.80
C HIS A 226 -4.24 -10.39 -7.00
N HIS A 227 -4.15 -10.48 -5.67
CA HIS A 227 -5.10 -9.89 -4.74
C HIS A 227 -4.39 -8.91 -3.80
N TYR A 228 -5.07 -7.84 -3.38
CA TYR A 228 -4.57 -6.89 -2.39
C TYR A 228 -4.84 -7.33 -0.94
N ILE A 229 -5.87 -8.15 -0.75
CA ILE A 229 -6.11 -8.86 0.50
C ILE A 229 -5.29 -10.17 0.44
N PRO A 230 -4.46 -10.46 1.46
CA PRO A 230 -3.70 -11.72 1.51
C PRO A 230 -4.66 -12.90 1.73
N ARG A 231 -4.39 -14.05 1.09
CA ARG A 231 -5.25 -15.25 1.25
C ARG A 231 -5.06 -15.90 2.60
N GLU A 232 -3.89 -15.68 3.20
CA GLU A 232 -3.50 -16.23 4.49
C GLU A 232 -4.46 -15.85 5.63
N ILE A 233 -5.23 -14.76 5.48
CA ILE A 233 -6.25 -14.35 6.48
C ILE A 233 -7.42 -15.33 6.61
N GLU A 234 -7.61 -16.23 5.63
CA GLU A 234 -8.61 -17.29 5.68
C GLU A 234 -8.20 -18.39 6.67
N LEU A 235 -6.93 -18.41 7.10
CA LEU A 235 -6.41 -19.34 8.09
C LEU A 235 -6.66 -18.82 9.50
N GLU A 236 -7.02 -19.71 10.43
CA GLU A 236 -7.20 -19.39 11.86
C GLU A 236 -5.91 -18.91 12.56
N THR A 237 -4.77 -19.02 11.88
CA THR A 237 -3.45 -18.58 12.34
C THR A 237 -3.08 -17.17 11.88
N PHE A 238 -4.00 -16.44 11.25
CA PHE A 238 -3.80 -15.06 10.83
C PHE A 238 -4.95 -14.17 11.27
N CYS A 239 -4.61 -12.95 11.68
CA CYS A 239 -5.59 -11.89 11.84
C CYS A 239 -5.92 -11.27 10.47
N TYR A 240 -7.11 -10.68 10.35
CA TYR A 240 -7.53 -9.95 9.16
C TYR A 240 -6.54 -8.87 8.72
N CYS A 241 -5.76 -8.28 9.63
CA CYS A 241 -4.72 -7.32 9.31
C CYS A 241 -3.48 -7.91 8.61
N GLY A 242 -3.42 -9.24 8.42
CA GLY A 242 -2.32 -9.96 7.79
C GLY A 242 -1.19 -10.35 8.75
N PHE A 243 -1.36 -10.15 10.06
CA PHE A 243 -0.38 -10.54 11.07
C PHE A 243 -0.64 -11.97 11.58
N PRO A 244 0.40 -12.81 11.71
CA PRO A 244 0.24 -14.16 12.24
C PRO A 244 -0.13 -14.11 13.73
N ILE A 245 -1.00 -15.02 14.14
CA ILE A 245 -1.50 -15.20 15.51
C ILE A 245 -1.46 -16.68 15.86
N CYS A 246 -1.28 -17.01 17.14
CA CYS A 246 -1.51 -18.36 17.60
C CYS A 246 -3.00 -18.70 17.48
N LYS A 247 -3.33 -19.98 17.24
CA LYS A 247 -4.72 -20.43 17.13
C LYS A 247 -5.50 -20.05 18.40
N GLY A 248 -6.61 -19.34 18.23
CA GLY A 248 -7.46 -18.86 19.33
C GLY A 248 -6.98 -17.58 20.02
N GLN A 249 -5.85 -16.99 19.60
CA GLN A 249 -5.41 -15.67 20.07
C GLN A 249 -5.87 -14.56 19.13
N GLN A 250 -5.87 -13.32 19.63
CA GLN A 250 -6.20 -12.13 18.84
C GLN A 250 -4.94 -11.29 18.60
N CYS A 251 -4.93 -10.52 17.51
CA CYS A 251 -3.81 -9.63 17.22
C CYS A 251 -3.70 -8.54 18.30
N SER A 252 -2.51 -8.42 18.92
CA SER A 252 -2.23 -7.45 19.99
C SER A 252 -2.52 -6.00 19.61
N ILE A 253 -2.31 -5.64 18.35
CA ILE A 253 -2.60 -4.28 17.84
C ILE A 253 -4.11 -4.11 17.60
N CYS A 254 -4.75 -5.05 16.89
CA CYS A 254 -6.14 -4.91 16.48
C CYS A 254 -7.13 -4.98 17.66
N ILE A 255 -6.79 -5.74 18.71
CA ILE A 255 -7.63 -5.83 19.91
C ILE A 255 -7.44 -4.64 20.87
N SER A 256 -6.35 -3.88 20.72
CA SER A 256 -6.00 -2.82 21.68
C SER A 256 -7.10 -1.76 21.77
N ASP A 257 -7.32 -1.23 22.97
CA ASP A 257 -8.32 -0.18 23.21
C ASP A 257 -8.02 1.08 22.37
N VAL A 258 -6.73 1.35 22.13
CA VAL A 258 -6.30 2.45 21.25
C VAL A 258 -6.78 2.23 19.82
N PHE A 259 -6.65 1.01 19.30
CA PHE A 259 -7.07 0.71 17.93
C PHE A 259 -8.59 0.80 17.78
N LYS A 260 -9.35 0.30 18.76
CA LYS A 260 -10.82 0.43 18.78
C LYS A 260 -11.25 1.90 18.85
N ALA A 261 -10.60 2.70 19.69
CA ALA A 261 -10.88 4.13 19.78
C ALA A 261 -10.57 4.88 18.47
N VAL A 262 -9.51 4.47 17.76
CA VAL A 262 -9.17 5.00 16.42
C VAL A 262 -10.26 4.66 15.40
N GLU A 263 -10.73 3.41 15.40
CA GLU A 263 -11.79 2.93 14.52
C GLU A 263 -13.10 3.69 14.77
N GLU A 264 -13.54 3.79 16.01
CA GLU A 264 -14.74 4.53 16.41
C GLU A 264 -14.65 6.01 16.01
N THR A 265 -13.49 6.63 16.20
CA THR A 265 -13.22 8.01 15.75
C THR A 265 -13.36 8.16 14.24
N ALA A 266 -12.82 7.21 13.47
CA ALA A 266 -12.88 7.24 12.02
C ALA A 266 -14.31 7.04 11.50
N ILE A 267 -15.08 6.16 12.13
CA ILE A 267 -16.49 5.89 11.80
C ILE A 267 -17.36 7.11 12.13
N ALA A 268 -17.18 7.68 13.33
CA ALA A 268 -17.94 8.86 13.77
C ALA A 268 -17.58 10.12 12.98
N GLY A 269 -16.37 10.18 12.40
CA GLY A 269 -15.85 11.40 11.76
C GLY A 269 -15.56 12.52 12.76
N ALA A 270 -15.39 12.20 14.04
CA ALA A 270 -15.13 13.14 15.12
C ALA A 270 -14.28 12.49 16.23
N LEU A 271 -13.52 13.30 16.97
CA LEU A 271 -12.71 12.81 18.09
C LEU A 271 -13.62 12.34 19.24
N ILE A 272 -13.50 11.08 19.63
CA ILE A 272 -14.21 10.52 20.79
C ILE A 272 -13.46 10.77 22.11
N LYS A 273 -14.14 10.58 23.24
CA LYS A 273 -13.59 10.87 24.58
C LYS A 273 -12.36 10.02 24.91
N GLU A 274 -12.35 8.78 24.45
CA GLU A 274 -11.31 7.78 24.69
C GLU A 274 -9.97 8.21 24.10
N ILE A 275 -9.99 8.90 22.94
CA ILE A 275 -8.79 9.42 22.28
C ILE A 275 -8.11 10.52 23.10
N HIS A 276 -8.86 11.29 23.89
CA HIS A 276 -8.29 12.37 24.71
C HIS A 276 -7.30 11.86 25.77
N ARG A 277 -7.33 10.55 26.09
CA ARG A 277 -6.34 9.93 26.99
C ARG A 277 -4.97 9.72 26.34
N TYR A 278 -4.88 9.90 25.02
CA TYR A 278 -3.68 9.62 24.22
C TYR A 278 -3.12 10.84 23.49
N ILE A 279 -3.83 11.98 23.51
CA ILE A 279 -3.38 13.28 22.99
C ILE A 279 -2.66 14.01 24.11
#